data_AF-A0A6P6V1D4-F1
#
_entry.id   AF-A0A6P6V1D4-F1
#
_cell.length_a   1.000
_cell.length_b   1.000
_cell.length_c   1.000
_cell.angle_alpha   90.00
_cell.angle_beta   90.00
_cell.angle_gamma   90.00
#
_symmetry.space_group_name_H-M   'P 1'
#
loop_
_entity.id
_entity.type
_entity.pdbx_description
1 polymer ?
#
loop_
_entity_poly.entity_id
_entity_poly.type
_entity_poly.pdbx_seq_one_letter_code
_entity_poly.pdbx_strand_id
1 'polypeptide(L)'
;MHTITSSLMNSTPLFNSQFKISPKNHQNACRLLPRIQATLAPEENTMTLRRKVVTAFLSTSVAAGVQGLGNTTPPAMAENWGTRSFIWEKFFEPDLSPEDAAARIRQTAQGLHSLREMLEAMSWNYVLMYIRQKQSYLSKDMKNAIVTIPRGRWKSYIATANELVDNMAEFDIYVRTPKVYESYLYYEKTLKSIDDLVALLA
;
A
#
# COMPACT_ATOMS: atom_id res chain seq x y z
N MET A 1 17.76 -24.80 75.81
CA MET A 1 16.71 -23.77 75.88
C MET A 1 17.03 -22.67 74.89
N HIS A 2 15.98 -22.06 74.34
CA HIS A 2 15.95 -20.87 73.45
C HIS A 2 15.90 -21.14 71.93
N THR A 3 14.67 -21.43 71.50
CA THR A 3 14.05 -21.03 70.23
C THR A 3 14.19 -19.53 70.01
N ILE A 4 14.65 -19.11 68.84
CA ILE A 4 14.52 -17.73 68.35
C ILE A 4 13.88 -17.80 66.96
N THR A 5 12.58 -17.54 66.94
CA THR A 5 11.80 -17.19 65.76
C THR A 5 11.95 -15.69 65.50
N SER A 6 12.45 -15.31 64.34
CA SER A 6 12.40 -13.92 63.85
C SER A 6 11.88 -13.90 62.42
N SER A 7 10.58 -13.63 62.28
CA SER A 7 9.95 -13.28 61.00
C SER A 7 10.18 -11.79 60.72
N LEU A 8 10.96 -11.47 59.69
CA LEU A 8 11.07 -10.11 59.16
C LEU A 8 10.02 -9.90 58.08
N MET A 9 9.05 -9.06 58.38
CA MET A 9 7.98 -8.62 57.48
C MET A 9 8.50 -7.41 56.69
N ASN A 10 8.85 -7.62 55.42
CA ASN A 10 9.26 -6.53 54.54
C ASN A 10 8.03 -5.82 53.96
N SER A 11 7.94 -4.52 54.24
CA SER A 11 6.91 -3.61 53.75
C SER A 11 7.31 -3.05 52.37
N THR A 12 6.44 -3.22 51.37
CA THR A 12 6.57 -2.64 50.02
C THR A 12 6.12 -1.18 50.00
N PRO A 13 6.94 -0.21 49.56
CA PRO A 13 6.44 1.12 49.24
C PRO A 13 5.91 1.17 47.79
N LEU A 14 4.63 1.48 47.64
CA LEU A 14 4.00 1.90 46.38
C LEU A 14 4.51 3.30 46.01
N PHE A 15 5.37 3.38 44.99
CA PHE A 15 5.72 4.65 44.34
C PHE A 15 4.62 5.05 43.36
N ASN A 16 3.79 6.02 43.76
CA ASN A 16 2.78 6.64 42.91
C ASN A 16 3.32 7.99 42.40
N SER A 17 3.93 8.01 41.21
CA SER A 17 4.34 9.27 40.57
C SER A 17 3.21 9.80 39.69
N GLN A 18 2.51 10.82 40.17
CA GLN A 18 1.53 11.56 39.37
C GLN A 18 2.24 12.45 38.35
N PHE A 19 2.29 12.03 37.09
CA PHE A 19 2.67 12.90 35.99
C PHE A 19 1.52 13.87 35.69
N LYS A 20 1.66 15.13 36.13
CA LYS A 20 0.80 16.23 35.68
C LYS A 20 1.20 16.64 34.27
N ILE A 21 0.42 16.23 33.28
CA ILE A 21 0.52 16.72 31.90
C ILE A 21 -0.39 17.94 31.77
N SER A 22 0.21 19.12 31.63
CA SER A 22 -0.47 20.37 31.29
C SER A 22 -0.72 20.40 29.77
N PRO A 23 -1.97 20.60 29.30
CA PRO A 23 -2.24 20.69 27.87
C PRO A 23 -1.82 22.08 27.35
N LYS A 24 -0.74 22.11 26.55
CA LYS A 24 -0.39 23.29 25.75
C LYS A 24 -1.37 23.41 24.58
N ASN A 25 -2.07 24.54 24.57
CA ASN A 25 -3.02 24.97 23.58
C ASN A 25 -2.28 25.39 22.28
N HIS A 26 -2.30 24.55 21.25
CA HIS A 26 -1.83 24.93 19.91
C HIS A 26 -2.97 25.59 19.15
N GLN A 27 -2.98 26.92 19.15
CA GLN A 27 -3.83 27.71 18.28
C GLN A 27 -3.36 27.52 16.83
N ASN A 28 -4.20 26.85 16.03
CA ASN A 28 -4.03 26.74 14.59
C ASN A 28 -4.26 28.13 13.95
N ALA A 29 -3.18 28.74 13.47
CA ALA A 29 -3.26 29.88 12.58
C ALA A 29 -3.78 29.41 11.21
N CYS A 30 -5.06 29.64 10.94
CA CYS A 30 -5.66 29.50 9.62
C CYS A 30 -4.93 30.40 8.61
N ARG A 31 -4.04 29.80 7.80
CA ARG A 31 -3.52 30.45 6.59
C ARG A 31 -4.59 30.37 5.51
N LEU A 32 -5.21 31.51 5.23
CA LEU A 32 -6.11 31.70 4.09
C LEU A 32 -5.30 31.55 2.79
N LEU A 33 -5.65 30.59 1.95
CA LEU A 33 -5.18 30.49 0.57
C LEU A 33 -5.97 31.49 -0.30
N PRO A 34 -5.34 32.21 -1.25
CA PRO A 34 -6.06 33.10 -2.13
C PRO A 34 -6.89 32.32 -3.16
N ARG A 35 -8.16 32.67 -3.24
CA ARG A 35 -9.14 32.21 -4.22
C ARG A 35 -8.82 32.82 -5.58
N ILE A 36 -8.34 32.02 -6.52
CA ILE A 36 -8.20 32.44 -7.93
C ILE A 36 -9.60 32.39 -8.56
N GLN A 37 -10.13 33.55 -8.92
CA GLN A 37 -11.41 33.72 -9.58
C GLN A 37 -11.15 34.04 -11.06
N ALA A 38 -11.60 33.17 -11.96
CA ALA A 38 -11.52 33.40 -13.40
C ALA A 38 -12.75 34.21 -13.84
N THR A 39 -12.53 35.47 -14.23
CA THR A 39 -13.55 36.32 -14.84
C THR A 39 -13.42 36.20 -16.35
N LEU A 40 -14.42 35.59 -17.01
CA LEU A 40 -14.62 35.67 -18.45
C LEU A 40 -15.37 36.97 -18.74
N ALA A 41 -14.73 37.93 -19.40
CA ALA A 41 -15.37 39.11 -19.94
C ALA A 41 -15.54 38.93 -21.47
N PRO A 42 -16.75 39.11 -22.02
CA PRO A 42 -16.94 39.30 -23.45
C PRO A 42 -16.90 40.80 -23.74
N GLU A 43 -16.16 41.24 -24.75
CA GLU A 43 -16.47 42.52 -25.40
C GLU A 43 -15.92 42.52 -26.83
N GLU A 44 -16.72 43.12 -27.71
CA GLU A 44 -16.68 43.01 -29.15
C GLU A 44 -15.97 44.23 -29.79
N ASN A 45 -15.24 43.98 -30.88
CA ASN A 45 -14.95 44.85 -32.02
C ASN A 45 -14.52 46.32 -31.82
N THR A 46 -13.28 46.64 -32.26
CA THR A 46 -13.04 47.66 -33.31
C THR A 46 -11.63 47.51 -33.92
N MET A 47 -11.57 47.79 -35.23
CA MET A 47 -10.48 47.54 -36.18
C MET A 47 -9.15 48.24 -35.87
N THR A 48 -8.01 47.60 -36.14
CA THR A 48 -7.15 47.85 -37.33
C THR A 48 -5.76 47.20 -37.20
N LEU A 49 -5.26 46.74 -38.35
CA LEU A 49 -3.85 46.50 -38.70
C LEU A 49 -3.15 45.17 -38.28
N ARG A 50 -3.15 44.26 -39.28
CA ARG A 50 -2.02 43.40 -39.69
C ARG A 50 -1.40 42.46 -38.63
N ARG A 51 -1.82 41.19 -38.70
CA ARG A 51 -0.90 40.04 -38.88
C ARG A 51 -1.72 38.81 -39.28
N LYS A 52 -1.58 38.41 -40.55
CA LYS A 52 -2.02 37.12 -41.07
C LYS A 52 -1.14 36.04 -40.46
N VAL A 53 -1.68 35.18 -39.60
CA VAL A 53 -1.12 33.86 -39.34
C VAL A 53 -2.23 32.88 -39.61
N VAL A 54 -2.07 32.15 -40.71
CA VAL A 54 -3.02 31.15 -41.21
C VAL A 54 -2.94 29.94 -40.29
N THR A 55 -4.06 29.61 -39.68
CA THR A 55 -4.33 28.35 -38.99
C THR A 55 -4.35 27.22 -40.02
N ALA A 56 -3.36 26.33 -39.98
CA ALA A 56 -3.37 25.09 -40.74
C ALA A 56 -3.66 23.93 -39.77
N PHE A 57 -4.91 23.50 -39.72
CA PHE A 57 -5.26 22.17 -39.21
C PHE A 57 -4.92 21.15 -40.30
N LEU A 58 -3.89 20.33 -40.07
CA LEU A 58 -3.66 19.12 -40.85
C LEU A 58 -3.81 17.90 -39.93
N SER A 59 -5.02 17.36 -39.95
CA SER A 59 -5.32 15.98 -39.63
C SER A 59 -4.67 15.06 -40.67
N THR A 60 -3.67 14.28 -40.29
CA THR A 60 -3.38 13.01 -40.97
C THR A 60 -2.77 12.01 -40.00
N SER A 61 -3.50 10.92 -39.83
CA SER A 61 -3.18 9.73 -39.06
C SER A 61 -1.90 9.06 -39.57
N VAL A 62 -0.99 8.69 -38.67
CA VAL A 62 -0.03 7.61 -38.91
C VAL A 62 -0.11 6.66 -37.72
N ALA A 63 -0.68 5.50 -38.00
CA ALA A 63 -0.60 4.31 -37.18
C ALA A 63 0.80 3.70 -37.25
N ALA A 64 1.17 2.98 -36.18
CA ALA A 64 2.31 2.07 -36.05
C ALA A 64 3.70 2.71 -35.92
N GLY A 65 4.31 2.54 -34.74
CA GLY A 65 5.76 2.64 -34.63
C GLY A 65 6.37 2.95 -33.27
N VAL A 66 5.98 2.29 -32.17
CA VAL A 66 6.91 2.03 -31.05
C VAL A 66 6.59 0.67 -30.42
N GLN A 67 6.91 -0.42 -31.12
CA GLN A 67 7.34 -1.65 -30.46
C GLN A 67 8.81 -1.44 -30.11
N GLY A 68 9.08 -1.05 -28.87
CA GLY A 68 10.43 -0.83 -28.37
C GLY A 68 10.46 -1.04 -26.86
N LEU A 69 11.22 -2.05 -26.45
CA LEU A 69 11.46 -2.55 -25.09
C LEU A 69 10.33 -3.42 -24.50
N GLY A 70 10.49 -4.73 -24.68
CA GLY A 70 9.66 -5.77 -24.09
C GLY A 70 9.85 -5.86 -22.59
N ASN A 71 9.03 -5.13 -21.85
CA ASN A 71 8.45 -5.62 -20.62
C ASN A 71 6.94 -5.65 -20.87
N THR A 72 6.43 -6.78 -21.35
CA THR A 72 4.99 -7.03 -21.38
C THR A 72 4.51 -7.14 -19.94
N THR A 73 4.28 -6.00 -19.29
CA THR A 73 3.52 -5.95 -18.05
C THR A 73 2.20 -6.65 -18.36
N PRO A 74 1.86 -7.76 -17.68
CA PRO A 74 0.59 -8.42 -17.91
C PRO A 74 -0.51 -7.36 -17.74
N PRO A 75 -1.55 -7.34 -18.60
CA PRO A 75 -2.69 -6.47 -18.38
C PRO A 75 -3.13 -6.67 -16.94
N ALA A 76 -3.29 -5.59 -16.18
CA ALA A 76 -3.71 -5.69 -14.79
C ALA A 76 -5.09 -6.35 -14.76
N MET A 77 -5.14 -7.68 -14.62
CA MET A 77 -6.36 -8.49 -14.67
C MET A 77 -7.30 -8.21 -13.50
N ALA A 78 -6.93 -7.30 -12.60
CA ALA A 78 -7.69 -6.87 -11.44
C ALA A 78 -8.50 -5.56 -11.66
N GLU A 79 -8.69 -5.11 -12.90
CA GLU A 79 -9.40 -3.86 -13.22
C GLU A 79 -10.81 -4.10 -13.79
N ASN A 80 -11.59 -5.01 -13.20
CA ASN A 80 -13.02 -5.13 -13.52
C ASN A 80 -13.91 -4.08 -12.79
N TRP A 81 -13.32 -3.17 -12.00
CA TRP A 81 -14.04 -2.31 -11.06
C TRP A 81 -14.81 -1.12 -11.67
N GLY A 82 -14.91 -1.05 -12.99
CA GLY A 82 -15.70 -0.01 -13.66
C GLY A 82 -15.09 1.39 -13.53
N THR A 83 -15.41 2.24 -14.49
CA THR A 83 -14.79 3.55 -14.63
C THR A 83 -15.32 4.52 -13.56
N ARG A 84 -14.47 4.94 -12.62
CA ARG A 84 -14.62 6.07 -11.66
C ARG A 84 -15.30 5.76 -10.33
N SER A 85 -14.49 5.73 -9.25
CA SER A 85 -14.95 6.21 -7.95
C SER A 85 -13.76 6.68 -7.09
N PHE A 86 -13.43 7.97 -7.19
CA PHE A 86 -12.39 8.67 -6.42
C PHE A 86 -12.60 8.68 -4.88
N ILE A 87 -13.66 8.03 -4.36
CA ILE A 87 -14.08 8.09 -2.93
C ILE A 87 -14.20 6.67 -2.31
N TRP A 88 -13.96 5.60 -3.07
CA TRP A 88 -14.41 4.24 -2.72
C TRP A 88 -13.27 3.24 -2.40
N GLU A 89 -12.07 3.71 -2.06
CA GLU A 89 -10.87 2.86 -2.04
C GLU A 89 -10.79 1.78 -0.95
N LYS A 90 -11.59 1.81 0.13
CA LYS A 90 -11.48 0.79 1.20
C LYS A 90 -12.78 0.29 1.81
N PHE A 91 -13.79 1.15 1.98
CA PHE A 91 -15.04 0.79 2.66
C PHE A 91 -16.20 0.48 1.72
N PHE A 92 -16.03 0.79 0.44
CA PHE A 92 -17.12 0.69 -0.51
C PHE A 92 -16.79 -0.17 -1.73
N GLU A 93 -15.58 -0.70 -1.86
CA GLU A 93 -15.26 -1.63 -2.95
C GLU A 93 -16.23 -2.84 -2.91
N PRO A 94 -16.89 -3.20 -4.03
CA PRO A 94 -17.75 -4.36 -4.09
C PRO A 94 -16.97 -5.63 -3.71
N ASP A 95 -17.68 -6.65 -3.20
CA ASP A 95 -17.05 -7.93 -2.92
C ASP A 95 -16.58 -8.55 -4.25
N LEU A 96 -15.26 -8.74 -4.34
CA LEU A 96 -14.64 -9.33 -5.51
C LEU A 96 -15.08 -10.80 -5.64
N SER A 97 -15.08 -11.39 -6.83
CA SER A 97 -15.26 -12.84 -6.94
C SER A 97 -14.12 -13.56 -6.20
N PRO A 98 -14.36 -14.68 -5.50
CA PRO A 98 -13.29 -15.45 -4.87
C PRO A 98 -12.16 -15.85 -5.84
N GLU A 99 -12.50 -16.09 -7.11
CA GLU A 99 -11.54 -16.41 -8.18
C GLU A 99 -10.70 -15.20 -8.58
N ASP A 100 -11.34 -14.03 -8.72
CA ASP A 100 -10.66 -12.77 -9.03
C ASP A 100 -9.75 -12.32 -7.87
N ALA A 101 -10.15 -12.58 -6.62
CA ALA A 101 -9.31 -12.34 -5.44
C ALA A 101 -8.06 -13.22 -5.48
N ALA A 102 -8.18 -14.50 -5.83
CA ALA A 102 -7.03 -15.38 -6.03
C ALA A 102 -6.13 -14.89 -7.19
N ALA A 103 -6.71 -14.37 -8.28
CA ALA A 103 -5.94 -13.76 -9.37
C ALA A 103 -5.18 -12.51 -8.92
N ARG A 104 -5.79 -11.66 -8.08
CA ARG A 104 -5.14 -10.47 -7.49
C ARG A 104 -4.01 -10.83 -6.52
N ILE A 105 -4.15 -11.92 -5.77
CA ILE A 105 -3.06 -12.48 -4.95
C ILE A 105 -1.88 -12.90 -5.83
N ARG A 106 -2.13 -13.59 -6.95
CA ARG A 106 -1.07 -13.97 -7.92
C ARG A 106 -0.38 -12.75 -8.52
N GLN A 107 -1.14 -11.70 -8.85
CA GLN A 107 -0.56 -10.43 -9.32
C GLN A 107 0.28 -9.75 -8.22
N THR A 108 -0.15 -9.85 -6.96
CA THR A 108 0.62 -9.34 -5.81
C THR A 108 1.93 -10.10 -5.65
N ALA A 109 1.92 -11.42 -5.80
CA ALA A 109 3.14 -12.24 -5.80
C ALA A 109 4.12 -11.81 -6.90
N GLN A 110 3.64 -11.66 -8.14
CA GLN A 110 4.46 -11.16 -9.25
C GLN A 110 5.04 -9.76 -8.96
N GLY A 111 4.25 -8.88 -8.35
CA GLY A 111 4.70 -7.56 -7.95
C GLY A 111 5.77 -7.58 -6.86
N LEU A 112 5.70 -8.51 -5.90
CA LEU A 112 6.74 -8.66 -4.89
C LEU A 112 8.03 -9.24 -5.47
N HIS A 113 7.95 -10.12 -6.46
CA HIS A 113 9.13 -10.61 -7.18
C HIS A 113 9.84 -9.46 -7.93
N SER A 114 9.12 -8.52 -8.52
CA SER A 114 9.73 -7.36 -9.19
C SER A 114 10.33 -6.31 -8.23
N LEU A 115 10.10 -6.45 -6.92
CA LEU A 115 10.69 -5.58 -5.89
C LEU A 115 12.21 -5.79 -5.72
N ARG A 116 12.74 -6.93 -6.18
CA ARG A 116 14.15 -7.32 -5.99
C ARG A 116 15.11 -6.25 -6.48
N GLU A 117 14.89 -5.73 -7.69
CA GLU A 117 15.75 -4.71 -8.30
C GLU A 117 15.72 -3.39 -7.51
N MET A 118 14.56 -3.00 -6.99
CA MET A 118 14.40 -1.79 -6.20
C MET A 118 15.09 -1.89 -4.83
N LEU A 119 15.09 -3.10 -4.25
CA LEU A 119 15.78 -3.40 -2.99
C LEU A 119 17.30 -3.41 -3.20
N GLU A 120 17.79 -4.00 -4.29
CA GLU A 120 19.20 -3.98 -4.70
C GLU A 120 19.72 -2.56 -4.97
N ALA A 121 18.88 -1.71 -5.58
CA ALA A 121 19.17 -0.30 -5.82
C ALA A 121 19.07 0.59 -4.55
N MET A 122 18.82 0.01 -3.37
CA MET A 122 18.68 0.73 -2.09
C MET A 122 17.63 1.86 -2.15
N SER A 123 16.56 1.66 -2.94
CA SER A 123 15.52 2.66 -3.18
C SER A 123 14.43 2.64 -2.09
N TRP A 124 14.83 2.80 -0.82
CA TRP A 124 14.01 2.53 0.37
C TRP A 124 12.62 3.16 0.36
N ASN A 125 12.51 4.43 -0.05
CA ASN A 125 11.22 5.12 -0.11
C ASN A 125 10.27 4.50 -1.15
N TYR A 126 10.81 4.07 -2.29
CA TYR A 126 10.03 3.41 -3.34
C TYR A 126 9.59 2.02 -2.88
N VAL A 127 10.51 1.25 -2.29
CA VAL A 127 10.23 -0.07 -1.72
C VAL A 127 9.10 0.04 -0.67
N LEU A 128 9.20 1.00 0.25
CA LEU A 128 8.21 1.21 1.31
C LEU A 128 6.82 1.51 0.74
N MET A 129 6.71 2.44 -0.21
CA MET A 129 5.43 2.79 -0.83
C MET A 129 4.86 1.62 -1.64
N TYR A 130 5.72 0.89 -2.34
CA TYR A 130 5.32 -0.25 -3.15
C TYR A 130 4.72 -1.37 -2.30
N ILE A 131 5.40 -1.77 -1.22
CA ILE A 131 4.92 -2.82 -0.32
C ILE A 131 3.58 -2.43 0.30
N ARG A 132 3.43 -1.18 0.76
CA ARG A 132 2.18 -0.69 1.35
C ARG A 132 1.02 -0.69 0.35
N GLN A 133 1.30 -0.39 -0.91
CA GLN A 133 0.31 -0.49 -1.98
C GLN A 133 -0.10 -1.94 -2.24
N LYS A 134 0.81 -2.90 -2.11
CA LYS A 134 0.49 -4.34 -2.25
C LYS A 134 -0.25 -4.91 -1.05
N GLN A 135 0.02 -4.41 0.15
CA GLN A 135 -0.62 -4.85 1.39
C GLN A 135 -2.05 -4.35 1.56
N SER A 136 -2.41 -3.21 0.98
CA SER A 136 -3.66 -2.49 1.25
C SER A 136 -4.92 -3.35 1.10
N TYR A 137 -4.93 -4.27 0.14
CA TYR A 137 -6.07 -5.14 -0.19
C TYR A 137 -5.86 -6.62 0.18
N LEU A 138 -4.62 -7.02 0.47
CA LEU A 138 -4.24 -8.43 0.59
C LEU A 138 -5.05 -9.17 1.67
N SER A 139 -5.30 -8.55 2.82
CA SER A 139 -6.09 -9.17 3.90
C SER A 139 -7.55 -9.41 3.53
N LYS A 140 -8.14 -8.55 2.70
CA LYS A 140 -9.51 -8.74 2.18
C LYS A 140 -9.52 -9.87 1.15
N ASP A 141 -8.53 -9.87 0.25
CA ASP A 141 -8.39 -10.90 -0.77
C ASP A 141 -8.21 -12.28 -0.17
N MET A 142 -7.36 -12.43 0.83
CA MET A 142 -7.12 -13.73 1.46
C MET A 142 -8.38 -14.28 2.13
N LYS A 143 -9.19 -13.42 2.76
CA LYS A 143 -10.46 -13.81 3.37
C LYS A 143 -11.50 -14.24 2.34
N ASN A 144 -11.48 -13.62 1.16
CA ASN A 144 -12.40 -13.95 0.10
C ASN A 144 -11.98 -15.23 -0.65
N ALA A 145 -10.69 -15.35 -0.95
CA ALA A 145 -10.11 -16.47 -1.67
C ALA A 145 -10.18 -17.79 -0.90
N ILE A 146 -10.31 -17.80 0.43
CA ILE A 146 -10.43 -19.05 1.21
C ILE A 146 -11.62 -19.91 0.78
N VAL A 147 -12.67 -19.30 0.21
CA VAL A 147 -13.89 -19.99 -0.24
C VAL A 147 -13.62 -20.92 -1.42
N THR A 148 -12.57 -20.67 -2.21
CA THR A 148 -12.18 -21.54 -3.34
C THR A 148 -11.51 -22.84 -2.87
N ILE A 149 -11.02 -22.87 -1.63
CA ILE A 149 -10.25 -23.99 -1.08
C ILE A 149 -11.17 -24.95 -0.29
N PRO A 150 -10.99 -26.28 -0.40
CA PRO A 150 -11.68 -27.25 0.44
C PRO A 150 -11.42 -27.05 1.95
N ARG A 151 -12.46 -27.23 2.78
CA ARG A 151 -12.42 -27.05 4.24
C ARG A 151 -11.25 -27.75 4.96
N GLY A 152 -10.82 -28.92 4.47
CA GLY A 152 -9.70 -29.67 5.06
C GLY A 152 -8.35 -28.93 5.01
N ARG A 153 -8.16 -27.99 4.07
CA ARG A 153 -6.90 -27.23 3.92
C ARG A 153 -6.96 -25.82 4.54
N TRP A 154 -8.10 -25.41 5.08
CA TRP A 154 -8.28 -24.06 5.64
C TRP A 154 -7.27 -23.74 6.73
N LYS A 155 -6.95 -24.71 7.60
CA LYS A 155 -5.97 -24.51 8.67
C LYS A 155 -4.59 -24.17 8.10
N SER A 156 -4.14 -24.88 7.06
CA SER A 156 -2.85 -24.58 6.42
C SER A 156 -2.86 -23.21 5.75
N TYR A 157 -3.94 -22.88 5.03
CA TYR A 157 -4.09 -21.60 4.37
C TYR A 157 -4.07 -20.42 5.36
N ILE A 158 -4.83 -20.53 6.46
CA ILE A 158 -4.86 -19.48 7.50
C ILE A 158 -3.49 -19.32 8.16
N ALA A 159 -2.77 -20.43 8.41
CA ALA A 159 -1.42 -20.37 8.96
C ALA A 159 -0.46 -19.63 8.03
N THR A 160 -0.41 -19.99 6.75
CA THR A 160 0.42 -19.33 5.73
C THR A 160 0.01 -17.86 5.54
N ALA A 161 -1.29 -17.56 5.55
CA ALA A 161 -1.79 -16.19 5.44
C ALA A 161 -1.37 -15.31 6.62
N ASN A 162 -1.41 -15.84 7.85
CA ASN A 162 -0.94 -15.12 9.03
C ASN A 162 0.58 -14.90 8.97
N GLU A 163 1.34 -15.94 8.61
CA GLU A 163 2.79 -15.83 8.42
C GLU A 163 3.17 -14.76 7.38
N LEU A 164 2.44 -14.71 6.25
CA LEU A 164 2.63 -13.69 5.23
C LEU A 164 2.40 -12.28 5.79
N VAL A 165 1.32 -12.05 6.53
CA VAL A 165 1.01 -10.74 7.15
C VAL A 165 2.10 -10.34 8.14
N ASP A 166 2.57 -11.28 8.97
CA ASP A 166 3.62 -11.03 9.96
C ASP A 166 4.96 -10.70 9.27
N ASN A 167 5.36 -11.49 8.28
CA ASN A 167 6.57 -11.25 7.49
C ASN A 167 6.52 -9.89 6.78
N MET A 168 5.37 -9.53 6.22
CA MET A 168 5.13 -8.26 5.56
C MET A 168 5.20 -7.06 6.52
N ALA A 169 4.71 -7.21 7.75
CA ALA A 169 4.80 -6.19 8.78
C ALA A 169 6.25 -5.96 9.23
N GLU A 170 6.99 -7.04 9.48
CA GLU A 170 8.42 -6.98 9.81
C GLU A 170 9.22 -6.37 8.66
N PHE A 171 8.92 -6.76 7.41
CA PHE A 171 9.57 -6.19 6.23
C PHE A 171 9.34 -4.67 6.13
N ASP A 172 8.12 -4.17 6.37
CA ASP A 172 7.84 -2.72 6.43
C ASP A 172 8.70 -2.02 7.50
N ILE A 173 8.85 -2.62 8.67
CA ILE A 173 9.66 -2.07 9.78
C ILE A 173 11.14 -1.92 9.37
N TYR A 174 11.73 -2.96 8.76
CA TYR A 174 13.13 -2.94 8.34
C TYR A 174 13.38 -2.08 7.10
N VAL A 175 12.43 -1.99 6.17
CA VAL A 175 12.53 -1.04 5.06
C VAL A 175 12.43 0.40 5.55
N ARG A 176 11.59 0.66 6.56
CA ARG A 176 11.45 2.00 7.18
C ARG A 176 12.72 2.43 7.91
N THR A 177 13.42 1.48 8.53
CA THR A 177 14.70 1.70 9.21
C THR A 177 15.78 1.01 8.41
N PRO A 178 16.37 1.64 7.38
CA PRO A 178 17.05 0.99 6.24
C PRO A 178 18.16 0.03 6.64
N LYS A 179 17.76 -1.18 7.05
CA LYS A 179 18.59 -2.23 7.62
C LYS A 179 18.72 -3.30 6.56
N VAL A 180 19.79 -3.18 5.77
CA VAL A 180 19.99 -3.95 4.55
C VAL A 180 19.76 -5.44 4.77
N TYR A 181 20.46 -6.04 5.73
CA TYR A 181 20.41 -7.48 5.96
C TYR A 181 19.03 -7.97 6.39
N GLU A 182 18.42 -7.31 7.37
CA GLU A 182 17.09 -7.68 7.88
C GLU A 182 16.02 -7.46 6.80
N SER A 183 16.11 -6.40 6.00
CA SER A 183 15.22 -6.18 4.87
C SER A 183 15.29 -7.33 3.85
N TYR A 184 16.49 -7.79 3.48
CA TYR A 184 16.63 -8.94 2.57
C TYR A 184 16.09 -10.23 3.19
N LEU A 185 16.38 -10.47 4.47
CA LEU A 185 15.90 -11.66 5.16
C LEU A 185 14.37 -11.75 5.16
N TYR A 186 13.70 -10.65 5.49
CA TYR A 186 12.24 -10.60 5.52
C TYR A 186 11.61 -10.50 4.12
N TYR A 187 12.32 -9.95 3.15
CA TYR A 187 11.93 -10.01 1.74
C TYR A 187 11.83 -11.47 1.27
N GLU A 188 12.87 -12.27 1.47
CA GLU A 188 12.88 -13.69 1.07
C GLU A 188 11.82 -14.51 1.81
N LYS A 189 11.62 -14.26 3.11
CA LYS A 189 10.53 -14.88 3.88
C LYS A 189 9.16 -14.51 3.31
N THR A 190 8.96 -13.24 2.95
CA THR A 190 7.72 -12.75 2.35
C THR A 190 7.47 -13.46 1.01
N LEU A 191 8.46 -13.52 0.13
CA LEU A 191 8.37 -14.23 -1.15
C LEU A 191 7.98 -15.70 -0.95
N LYS A 192 8.66 -16.39 -0.05
CA LYS A 192 8.32 -17.79 0.26
C LYS A 192 6.87 -17.93 0.72
N SER A 193 6.44 -17.12 1.69
CA SER A 193 5.08 -17.21 2.23
C SER A 193 3.99 -16.87 1.21
N ILE A 194 4.24 -15.95 0.27
CA ILE A 194 3.26 -15.63 -0.78
C ILE A 194 3.23 -16.70 -1.87
N ASP A 195 4.38 -17.29 -2.23
CA ASP A 195 4.44 -18.38 -3.20
C ASP A 195 3.77 -19.65 -2.63
N ASP A 196 3.98 -19.96 -1.35
CA ASP A 196 3.28 -21.03 -0.63
C ASP A 196 1.76 -20.79 -0.61
N LEU A 197 1.32 -19.53 -0.38
CA LEU A 197 -0.09 -19.16 -0.42
C LEU A 197 -0.68 -19.34 -1.82
N VAL A 198 0.05 -18.92 -2.87
CA VAL A 198 -0.36 -19.09 -4.27
C VAL A 198 -0.47 -20.57 -4.63
N ALA A 199 0.44 -21.41 -4.15
CA ALA A 199 0.38 -22.86 -4.35
C ALA A 199 -0.86 -23.50 -3.71
N LEU A 200 -1.32 -22.98 -2.57
CA LEU A 200 -2.57 -23.45 -1.94
C LEU A 200 -3.84 -23.04 -2.72
N LEU A 201 -3.75 -21.99 -3.53
CA LEU A 201 -4.83 -21.45 -4.38
C LEU A 201 -4.82 -22.01 -5.82
N ALA A 202 -3.91 -22.94 -6.13
CA ALA A 202 -3.85 -23.64 -7.41
C ALA A 202 -4.56 -25.00 -7.31
#